data_AF-A0AAN8FFW3-F1
#
_entry.id   AF-A0AAN8FFW3-F1
#
_cell.length_a   1.000
_cell.length_b   1.000
_cell.length_c   1.000
_cell.angle_alpha   90.00
_cell.angle_beta   90.00
_cell.angle_gamma   90.00
#
_symmetry.space_group_name_H-M   'P 1'
#
loop_
_entity.id
_entity.type
_entity.pdbx_description
1 polymer ?
#
loop_
_entity_poly.entity_id
_entity_poly.type
_entity_poly.pdbx_seq_one_letter_code
_entity_poly.pdbx_strand_id
1 'polypeptide(L)'
;TLDVSKCNLTQLQPEAFVNQEKSLKTLHLQRNLLKTIDPKIITDLESLEQLDISGNPFICDSEIAKLIFAIEDRYKVAAKEGKEFLLANANDTLCDRPYTLRRQPLLDVDSNELQPYDEKLDTTTSLQTTTVAASTIAEEDTTPFTLPDLFVGSKTNDTLFKEEPRREVYDLNKANDPNKAMEQQEGIASTYIHNQQLKTRE
;
A
#
# COMPACT_ATOMS: atom_id res chain seq x y z
N THR A 1 -30.07 0.95 -11.87
CA THR A 1 -28.82 1.59 -11.42
C THR A 1 -29.13 2.49 -10.24
N LEU A 2 -28.29 2.46 -9.21
CA LEU A 2 -28.34 3.35 -8.06
C LEU A 2 -26.96 3.96 -7.87
N ASP A 3 -26.90 5.28 -7.87
CA ASP A 3 -25.68 6.04 -7.61
C ASP A 3 -25.83 6.83 -6.32
N VAL A 4 -25.01 6.47 -5.34
CA VAL A 4 -24.90 7.11 -4.03
C VAL A 4 -23.42 7.38 -3.71
N SER A 5 -22.65 7.67 -4.75
CA SER A 5 -21.24 8.03 -4.65
C SER A 5 -21.06 9.44 -4.07
N LYS A 6 -19.96 9.67 -3.33
CA LYS A 6 -19.63 10.97 -2.71
C LYS A 6 -20.71 11.52 -1.77
N CYS A 7 -21.44 10.64 -1.09
CA CYS A 7 -22.51 11.01 -0.17
C CYS A 7 -22.08 11.00 1.31
N ASN A 8 -20.78 10.85 1.60
CA ASN A 8 -20.23 10.73 2.96
C ASN A 8 -20.88 9.60 3.79
N LEU A 9 -21.31 8.52 3.13
CA LEU A 9 -21.91 7.38 3.82
C LEU A 9 -20.86 6.71 4.71
N THR A 10 -21.17 6.55 6.00
CA THR A 10 -20.27 5.92 6.98
C THR A 10 -20.61 4.46 7.22
N GLN A 11 -21.88 4.09 7.04
CA GLN A 11 -22.40 2.73 7.24
C GLN A 11 -23.55 2.47 6.25
N LEU A 12 -23.71 1.21 5.89
CA LEU A 12 -24.88 0.70 5.16
C LEU A 12 -25.58 -0.31 6.05
N GLN A 13 -26.90 -0.22 6.13
CA GLN A 13 -27.70 -1.25 6.80
C GLN A 13 -27.72 -2.51 5.93
N PRO A 14 -27.64 -3.73 6.51
CA PRO A 14 -27.66 -4.97 5.74
C PRO A 14 -28.92 -5.08 4.86
N GLU A 15 -30.06 -4.57 5.33
CA GLU A 15 -31.35 -4.60 4.64
C GLU A 15 -31.61 -3.38 3.74
N ALA A 16 -30.60 -2.53 3.48
CA ALA A 16 -30.77 -1.28 2.73
C ALA A 16 -31.32 -1.48 1.29
N PHE A 17 -31.10 -2.67 0.71
CA PHE A 17 -31.46 -2.98 -0.69
C PHE A 17 -32.37 -4.20 -0.85
N VAL A 18 -33.03 -4.65 0.22
CA VAL A 18 -33.89 -5.86 0.22
C VAL A 18 -35.02 -5.78 -0.81
N ASN A 19 -35.51 -4.59 -1.14
CA ASN A 19 -36.59 -4.41 -2.12
C ASN A 19 -36.07 -4.34 -3.57
N GLN A 20 -34.76 -4.38 -3.77
CA GLN A 20 -34.10 -4.16 -5.05
C GLN A 20 -33.25 -5.35 -5.51
N GLU A 21 -33.29 -6.47 -4.80
CA GLU A 21 -32.55 -7.72 -5.08
C GLU A 21 -32.57 -8.15 -6.56
N LYS A 22 -33.76 -8.07 -7.18
CA LYS A 22 -34.02 -8.52 -8.56
C LYS A 22 -34.00 -7.41 -9.62
N SER A 23 -33.80 -6.16 -9.22
CA SER A 23 -33.87 -5.02 -10.15
C SER A 23 -32.59 -4.20 -10.22
N LEU A 24 -31.76 -4.24 -9.16
CA LEU A 24 -30.56 -3.43 -9.11
C LEU A 24 -29.40 -4.10 -9.84
N LYS A 25 -29.04 -3.54 -10.99
CA LYS A 25 -27.92 -4.00 -11.83
C LYS A 25 -26.60 -3.31 -11.57
N THR A 26 -26.64 -2.05 -11.15
CA THR A 26 -25.44 -1.23 -10.99
C THR A 26 -25.56 -0.46 -9.70
N LEU A 27 -24.53 -0.56 -8.85
CA LEU A 27 -24.44 0.12 -7.56
C LEU A 27 -23.11 0.88 -7.47
N HIS A 28 -23.21 2.19 -7.31
CA HIS A 28 -22.07 3.10 -7.16
C HIS A 28 -22.03 3.64 -5.73
N LEU A 29 -21.02 3.20 -4.98
CA LEU A 29 -20.75 3.54 -3.57
C LEU A 29 -19.38 4.21 -3.39
N GLN A 30 -18.71 4.58 -4.48
CA GLN A 30 -17.36 5.12 -4.45
C GLN A 30 -17.27 6.47 -3.73
N ARG A 31 -16.09 6.73 -3.17
CA ARG A 31 -15.76 7.98 -2.46
C ARG A 31 -16.73 8.30 -1.32
N ASN A 32 -17.15 7.29 -0.58
CA ASN A 32 -17.84 7.44 0.69
C ASN A 32 -16.85 7.23 1.85
N LEU A 33 -17.36 7.07 3.07
CA LEU A 33 -16.59 6.86 4.29
C LEU A 33 -16.86 5.47 4.87
N LEU A 34 -17.17 4.49 4.00
CA LEU A 34 -17.50 3.13 4.41
C LEU A 34 -16.22 2.44 4.89
N LYS A 35 -16.26 1.95 6.13
CA LYS A 35 -15.17 1.16 6.72
C LYS A 35 -15.28 -0.32 6.40
N THR A 36 -16.51 -0.78 6.20
CA THR A 36 -16.86 -2.15 5.84
C THR A 36 -18.21 -2.13 5.12
N ILE A 37 -18.52 -3.21 4.42
CA ILE A 37 -19.82 -3.44 3.77
C ILE A 37 -20.27 -4.82 4.21
N ASP A 38 -21.53 -4.94 4.66
CA ASP A 38 -22.07 -6.23 5.03
C ASP A 38 -22.12 -7.14 3.79
N PRO A 39 -21.58 -8.37 3.85
CA PRO A 39 -21.58 -9.30 2.73
C PRO A 39 -22.98 -9.61 2.22
N LYS A 40 -24.03 -9.52 3.06
CA LYS A 40 -25.42 -9.73 2.67
C LYS A 40 -25.86 -8.83 1.53
N ILE A 41 -25.40 -7.58 1.52
CA ILE A 41 -25.73 -6.63 0.45
C ILE A 41 -25.31 -7.17 -0.91
N ILE A 42 -24.18 -7.88 -0.98
CA ILE A 42 -23.65 -8.42 -2.23
C ILE A 42 -24.28 -9.77 -2.55
N THR A 43 -24.58 -10.59 -1.55
CA THR A 43 -25.25 -11.89 -1.76
C THR A 43 -26.71 -11.76 -2.14
N ASP A 44 -27.43 -10.76 -1.62
CA ASP A 44 -28.87 -10.62 -1.80
C ASP A 44 -29.21 -9.96 -3.14
N LEU A 45 -28.31 -9.12 -3.68
CA LEU A 45 -28.49 -8.48 -4.98
C LEU A 45 -28.25 -9.44 -6.15
N GLU A 46 -29.16 -10.38 -6.39
CA GLU A 46 -29.13 -11.39 -7.48
C GLU A 46 -28.86 -10.81 -8.87
N SER A 47 -29.39 -9.62 -9.16
CA SER A 47 -29.26 -9.00 -10.50
C SER A 47 -28.08 -8.04 -10.64
N LEU A 48 -27.18 -7.96 -9.66
CA LEU A 48 -26.05 -7.05 -9.68
C LEU A 48 -25.01 -7.46 -10.73
N GLU A 49 -24.74 -6.57 -11.67
CA GLU A 49 -23.77 -6.73 -12.77
C GLU A 49 -22.53 -5.85 -12.54
N GLN A 50 -22.68 -4.69 -11.89
CA GLN A 50 -21.57 -3.77 -11.65
C GLN A 50 -21.63 -3.17 -10.24
N LEU A 51 -20.50 -3.22 -9.54
CA LEU A 51 -20.30 -2.64 -8.21
C LEU A 51 -19.09 -1.72 -8.24
N ASP A 52 -19.22 -0.49 -7.74
CA ASP A 52 -18.07 0.39 -7.48
C ASP A 52 -18.05 0.76 -5.99
N ILE A 53 -17.01 0.36 -5.29
CA ILE A 53 -16.79 0.65 -3.87
C ILE A 53 -15.45 1.37 -3.64
N SER A 54 -14.81 1.84 -4.71
CA SER A 54 -13.49 2.45 -4.67
C SER A 54 -13.44 3.74 -3.85
N GLY A 55 -12.26 4.09 -3.33
CA GLY A 55 -12.08 5.32 -2.55
C GLY A 55 -12.88 5.38 -1.24
N ASN A 56 -13.18 4.22 -0.65
CA ASN A 56 -13.69 4.10 0.71
C ASN A 56 -12.55 3.70 1.67
N PRO A 57 -12.55 4.20 2.92
CA PRO A 57 -11.52 3.91 3.91
C PRO A 57 -11.72 2.53 4.56
N PHE A 58 -11.53 1.46 3.79
CA PHE A 58 -11.77 0.09 4.27
C PHE A 58 -10.81 -0.28 5.41
N ILE A 59 -11.37 -0.93 6.43
CA ILE A 59 -10.62 -1.60 7.48
C ILE A 59 -10.48 -3.05 7.08
N CYS A 60 -9.26 -3.44 6.69
CA CYS A 60 -8.90 -4.78 6.30
C CYS A 60 -8.55 -5.63 7.50
N ASP A 61 -9.59 -6.03 8.21
CA ASP A 61 -9.54 -6.90 9.38
C ASP A 61 -10.15 -8.28 9.08
N SER A 62 -10.26 -9.12 10.10
CA SER A 62 -10.91 -10.43 9.95
C SER A 62 -12.38 -10.36 9.51
N GLU A 63 -13.07 -9.24 9.73
CA GLU A 63 -14.47 -9.06 9.28
C GLU A 63 -14.53 -8.80 7.77
N ILE A 64 -13.60 -8.02 7.20
CA ILE A 64 -13.56 -7.74 5.75
C ILE A 64 -13.40 -9.00 4.92
N ALA A 65 -12.81 -10.06 5.47
CA ALA A 65 -12.66 -11.35 4.78
C ALA A 65 -14.01 -11.84 4.23
N LYS A 66 -15.09 -11.67 5.01
CA LYS A 66 -16.45 -12.07 4.60
C LYS A 66 -16.91 -11.29 3.36
N LEU A 67 -16.57 -10.01 3.29
CA LEU A 67 -16.86 -9.15 2.13
C LEU A 67 -16.08 -9.64 0.90
N ILE A 68 -14.78 -9.93 1.05
CA ILE A 68 -13.94 -10.45 -0.04
C ILE A 68 -14.54 -11.76 -0.59
N PHE A 69 -14.85 -12.71 0.30
CA PHE A 69 -15.48 -13.97 -0.10
C PHE A 69 -16.83 -13.77 -0.79
N ALA A 70 -17.66 -12.82 -0.33
CA ALA A 70 -18.92 -12.51 -0.99
C ALA A 70 -18.69 -12.01 -2.41
N ILE A 71 -17.74 -11.08 -2.62
CA ILE A 71 -17.40 -10.57 -3.96
C ILE A 71 -16.91 -11.70 -4.87
N GLU A 72 -15.98 -12.54 -4.39
CA GLU A 72 -15.47 -13.69 -5.13
C GLU A 72 -16.57 -14.71 -5.48
N ASP A 73 -17.48 -14.98 -4.56
CA ASP A 73 -18.60 -15.88 -4.79
C ASP A 73 -19.53 -15.32 -5.87
N ARG A 74 -19.80 -14.00 -5.87
CA ARG A 74 -20.58 -13.36 -6.94
C ARG A 74 -19.93 -13.49 -8.31
N TYR A 75 -18.61 -13.38 -8.42
CA TYR A 75 -17.91 -13.67 -9.68
C TYR A 75 -18.18 -15.10 -10.15
N LYS A 76 -18.14 -16.09 -9.25
CA LYS A 76 -18.40 -17.51 -9.58
C LYS A 76 -19.86 -17.74 -9.97
N VAL A 77 -20.81 -17.12 -9.28
CA VAL A 77 -22.25 -17.24 -9.57
C VAL A 77 -22.58 -16.60 -10.91
N ALA A 78 -22.11 -15.37 -11.18
CA ALA A 78 -22.33 -14.69 -12.45
C ALA A 78 -21.80 -15.52 -13.63
N ALA A 79 -20.60 -16.08 -13.51
CA ALA A 79 -20.00 -16.94 -14.54
C ALA A 79 -20.85 -18.19 -14.83
N LYS A 80 -21.46 -18.81 -13.81
CA LYS A 80 -22.36 -19.96 -13.99
C LYS A 80 -23.67 -19.59 -14.69
N GLU A 81 -24.16 -18.38 -14.46
CA GLU A 81 -25.37 -17.86 -15.10
C GLU A 81 -25.11 -17.30 -16.51
N GLY A 82 -23.86 -17.29 -16.98
CA GLY A 82 -23.49 -16.67 -18.25
C GLY A 82 -23.61 -15.14 -18.24
N LYS A 83 -23.55 -14.53 -17.06
CA LYS A 83 -23.54 -13.08 -16.85
C LYS A 83 -22.14 -12.62 -16.49
N GLU A 84 -21.86 -11.35 -16.77
CA GLU A 84 -20.65 -10.69 -16.28
C GLU A 84 -20.95 -9.94 -14.99
N PHE A 85 -20.04 -10.06 -14.02
CA PHE A 85 -20.02 -9.21 -12.83
C PHE A 85 -18.70 -8.43 -12.83
N LEU A 86 -18.77 -7.12 -12.61
CA LEU A 86 -17.62 -6.22 -12.64
C LEU A 86 -17.52 -5.41 -11.35
N LEU A 87 -16.43 -5.61 -10.62
CA LEU A 87 -15.96 -4.65 -9.63
C LEU A 87 -15.25 -3.49 -10.34
N ALA A 88 -15.96 -2.40 -10.55
CA ALA A 88 -15.40 -1.19 -11.13
C ALA A 88 -14.34 -0.60 -10.20
N ASN A 89 -13.24 -0.10 -10.78
CA ASN A 89 -12.12 0.50 -10.06
C ASN A 89 -11.56 -0.41 -8.94
N ALA A 90 -11.47 -1.72 -9.21
CA ALA A 90 -10.90 -2.69 -8.28
C ALA A 90 -9.49 -2.30 -7.78
N ASN A 91 -8.64 -1.77 -8.67
CA ASN A 91 -7.29 -1.28 -8.32
C ASN A 91 -7.29 -0.09 -7.34
N ASP A 92 -8.38 0.69 -7.29
CA ASP A 92 -8.56 1.81 -6.37
C ASP A 92 -9.40 1.42 -5.14
N THR A 93 -9.77 0.14 -5.04
CA THR A 93 -10.43 -0.44 -3.87
C THR A 93 -9.34 -0.92 -2.92
N LEU A 94 -8.79 0.01 -2.16
CA LEU A 94 -7.62 -0.19 -1.31
C LEU A 94 -8.00 -0.26 0.17
N CYS A 95 -7.21 -1.01 0.94
CA CYS A 95 -7.23 -0.96 2.39
C CYS A 95 -6.71 0.40 2.90
N ASP A 96 -7.42 1.03 3.82
CA ASP A 96 -6.92 2.20 4.56
C ASP A 96 -6.33 1.81 5.91
N ARG A 97 -6.98 0.85 6.60
CA ARG A 97 -6.52 0.27 7.86
C ARG A 97 -6.41 -1.25 7.75
N PRO A 98 -5.64 -1.92 8.63
CA PRO A 98 -4.60 -1.35 9.48
C PRO A 98 -3.43 -0.77 8.65
N TYR A 99 -2.56 0.05 9.26
CA TYR A 99 -1.42 0.68 8.58
C TYR A 99 -0.49 -0.34 7.89
N THR A 100 -0.41 -1.57 8.41
CA THR A 100 0.38 -2.67 7.83
C THR A 100 -0.10 -3.10 6.45
N LEU A 101 -1.41 -3.03 6.20
CA LEU A 101 -2.05 -3.42 4.92
C LEU A 101 -2.45 -2.20 4.09
N ARG A 102 -2.08 -1.00 4.53
CA ARG A 102 -2.54 0.24 3.89
C ARG A 102 -2.06 0.33 2.46
N ARG A 103 -2.97 0.74 1.57
CA ARG A 103 -2.81 0.81 0.11
C ARG A 103 -2.71 -0.54 -0.59
N GLN A 104 -2.91 -1.66 0.10
CA GLN A 104 -3.02 -2.96 -0.56
C GLN A 104 -4.39 -3.08 -1.24
N PRO A 105 -4.47 -3.67 -2.45
CA PRO A 105 -5.75 -3.95 -3.10
C PRO A 105 -6.58 -4.93 -2.26
N LEU A 106 -7.86 -4.61 -2.04
CA LEU A 106 -8.72 -5.36 -1.13
C LEU A 106 -8.83 -6.85 -1.48
N LEU A 107 -8.90 -7.19 -2.77
CA LEU A 107 -9.04 -8.57 -3.24
C LEU A 107 -7.72 -9.36 -3.23
N ASP A 108 -6.58 -8.69 -3.08
CA ASP A 108 -5.24 -9.31 -3.09
C ASP A 108 -4.68 -9.50 -1.66
N VAL A 109 -5.46 -9.18 -0.63
CA VAL A 109 -5.04 -9.36 0.77
C VAL A 109 -5.08 -10.84 1.14
N ASP A 110 -3.98 -11.36 1.69
CA ASP A 110 -3.93 -12.73 2.18
C ASP A 110 -4.82 -12.87 3.42
N SER A 111 -5.69 -13.87 3.41
CA SER A 111 -6.59 -14.18 4.53
C SER A 111 -5.84 -14.45 5.85
N ASN A 112 -4.59 -14.90 5.79
CA ASN A 112 -3.75 -15.17 6.97
C ASN A 112 -3.24 -13.89 7.64
N GLU A 113 -3.12 -12.79 6.89
CA GLU A 113 -2.66 -11.49 7.41
C GLU A 113 -3.80 -10.71 8.08
N LEU A 114 -5.05 -11.11 7.83
CA LEU A 114 -6.24 -10.48 8.41
C LEU A 114 -6.38 -10.86 9.89
N GLN A 115 -6.24 -9.86 10.76
CA GLN A 115 -6.43 -9.97 12.20
C GLN A 115 -7.59 -9.07 12.65
N PRO A 116 -8.21 -9.32 13.82
CA PRO A 116 -9.17 -8.40 14.38
C PRO A 116 -8.58 -6.99 14.54
N TYR A 117 -9.33 -5.97 14.14
CA TYR A 117 -8.86 -4.60 14.22
C TYR A 117 -8.81 -4.08 15.66
N ASP A 118 -7.65 -3.58 16.09
CA ASP A 118 -7.49 -2.81 17.32
C ASP A 118 -6.86 -1.44 17.00
N GLU A 119 -7.64 -0.38 17.22
CA GLU A 119 -7.23 1.02 16.98
C GLU A 119 -5.98 1.40 17.79
N LYS A 120 -5.77 0.80 18.98
CA LYS A 120 -4.60 1.10 19.82
C LYS A 120 -3.31 0.54 19.26
N LEU A 121 -3.40 -0.58 18.55
CA LEU A 121 -2.26 -1.25 17.92
C LEU A 121 -2.00 -0.72 16.52
N ASP A 122 -3.01 -0.11 15.89
CA ASP A 122 -2.95 0.55 14.59
C ASP A 122 -2.23 1.91 14.66
N THR A 123 -0.96 1.88 15.06
CA THR A 123 -0.08 3.04 15.10
C THR A 123 0.97 2.97 14.00
N THR A 124 1.39 4.13 13.48
CA THR A 124 2.50 4.21 12.51
C THR A 124 3.87 3.97 13.15
N THR A 125 3.90 3.79 14.47
CA THR A 125 5.09 3.67 15.29
C THR A 125 5.36 2.19 15.53
N SER A 126 6.52 1.69 15.12
CA SER A 126 6.90 0.30 15.40
C SER A 126 6.81 0.02 16.90
N LEU A 127 6.24 -1.12 17.28
CA LEU A 127 6.20 -1.60 18.66
C LEU A 127 7.60 -1.48 19.31
N GLN A 128 7.69 -0.75 20.42
CA GLN A 128 8.85 -0.90 21.30
C GLN A 128 8.74 -2.28 21.95
N THR A 129 9.74 -3.13 21.71
CA THR A 129 9.87 -4.42 22.39
C THR A 129 9.99 -4.17 23.89
N THR A 130 8.91 -4.35 24.63
CA THR A 130 8.99 -4.43 26.09
C THR A 130 9.58 -5.80 26.43
N THR A 131 10.87 -5.83 26.69
CA THR A 131 11.56 -7.00 27.25
C THR A 131 10.86 -7.35 28.57
N VAL A 132 10.17 -8.49 28.61
CA VAL A 132 9.62 -9.03 29.85
C VAL A 132 10.81 -9.31 30.76
N ALA A 133 10.83 -8.70 31.94
CA ALA A 133 11.84 -8.99 32.95
C ALA A 133 11.70 -10.47 33.33
N ALA A 134 12.57 -11.31 32.78
CA ALA A 134 12.75 -12.68 33.22
C ALA A 134 13.42 -12.63 34.61
N SER A 135 12.61 -12.79 35.65
CA SER A 135 13.09 -13.13 36.98
C SER A 135 13.63 -14.56 36.95
N THR A 136 14.93 -14.72 36.78
CA THR A 136 15.72 -15.82 37.37
C THR A 136 17.21 -15.49 37.27
N ILE A 137 17.86 -15.52 38.42
CA ILE A 137 19.30 -15.33 38.61
C ILE A 137 20.06 -16.47 37.90
N ALA A 138 20.94 -16.10 36.97
CA ALA A 138 22.19 -16.82 36.70
C ALA A 138 23.17 -15.79 36.13
N GLU A 139 24.28 -15.58 36.81
CA GLU A 139 25.39 -14.75 36.36
C GLU A 139 26.00 -15.39 35.11
N GLU A 140 25.91 -14.73 33.96
CA GLU A 140 26.85 -14.93 32.87
C GLU A 140 27.46 -13.59 32.51
N ASP A 141 28.78 -13.50 32.67
CA ASP A 141 29.61 -12.37 32.27
C ASP A 141 29.41 -12.08 30.79
N THR A 142 28.69 -11.01 30.47
CA THR A 142 28.61 -10.51 29.10
C THR A 142 29.79 -9.57 28.87
N THR A 143 30.73 -10.00 28.03
CA THR A 143 31.70 -9.06 27.47
C THR A 143 31.00 -8.19 26.42
N PRO A 144 31.21 -6.86 26.40
CA PRO A 144 30.60 -5.99 25.42
C PRO A 144 31.08 -6.38 24.01
N PHE A 145 30.13 -6.57 23.09
CA PHE A 145 30.45 -6.76 21.68
C PHE A 145 31.00 -5.46 21.10
N THR A 146 32.31 -5.40 20.89
CA THR A 146 32.94 -4.33 20.10
C THR A 146 32.88 -4.70 18.63
N LEU A 147 32.25 -3.85 17.82
CA LEU A 147 32.26 -3.97 16.37
C LEU A 147 33.71 -4.00 15.87
N PRO A 148 34.10 -4.96 15.00
CA PRO A 148 35.36 -4.86 14.29
C PRO A 148 35.28 -3.69 13.30
N ASP A 149 36.31 -2.85 13.29
CA ASP A 149 36.47 -1.81 12.27
C ASP A 149 36.64 -2.49 10.91
N LEU A 150 35.55 -2.53 10.13
CA LEU A 150 35.55 -3.10 8.79
C LEU A 150 36.09 -2.05 7.81
N PHE A 151 37.41 -1.89 7.79
CA PHE A 151 38.09 -1.08 6.78
C PHE A 151 37.99 -1.74 5.41
N VAL A 152 37.35 -1.06 4.46
CA VAL A 152 37.44 -1.42 3.03
C VAL A 152 38.64 -0.70 2.44
N GLY A 153 39.69 -1.46 2.12
CA GLY A 153 40.82 -1.00 1.31
C GLY A 153 41.94 -0.32 2.10
N SER A 154 43.12 -0.94 2.10
CA SER A 154 44.34 -0.51 2.82
C SER A 154 45.02 0.76 2.29
N LYS A 155 44.29 1.66 1.60
CA LYS A 155 44.85 2.93 1.06
C LYS A 155 43.93 4.16 1.10
N THR A 156 42.77 4.11 1.76
CA THR A 156 41.92 5.30 1.92
C THR A 156 41.27 5.33 3.31
N ASN A 157 41.35 6.47 4.01
CA ASN A 157 40.69 6.70 5.31
C ASN A 157 39.17 6.91 5.19
N ASP A 158 38.52 6.23 4.25
CA ASP A 158 37.10 6.39 3.97
C ASP A 158 36.29 5.27 4.64
N THR A 159 35.33 5.64 5.48
CA THR A 159 34.34 4.73 6.06
C THR A 159 33.18 4.51 5.08
N LEU A 160 32.56 3.33 5.12
CA LEU A 160 31.40 2.98 4.28
C LEU A 160 30.15 3.87 4.56
N PHE A 161 30.20 4.64 5.64
CA PHE A 161 29.13 5.52 6.13
C PHE A 161 29.52 7.00 6.03
N LYS A 162 30.08 7.44 4.89
CA LYS A 162 30.06 8.87 4.59
C LYS A 162 28.60 9.29 4.46
N GLU A 163 28.19 10.25 5.29
CA GLU A 163 26.97 11.01 5.02
C GLU A 163 27.06 11.51 3.58
N GLU A 164 26.10 11.10 2.74
CA GLU A 164 25.98 11.69 1.41
C GLU A 164 25.90 13.21 1.59
N PRO A 165 26.73 14.00 0.89
CA PRO A 165 26.62 15.44 0.95
C PRO A 165 25.18 15.80 0.60
N ARG A 166 24.54 16.63 1.46
CA ARG A 166 23.17 17.08 1.25
C ARG A 166 23.01 17.47 -0.21
N ARG A 167 22.09 16.81 -0.92
CA ARG A 167 21.75 17.16 -2.30
C ARG A 167 21.53 18.66 -2.35
N GLU A 168 22.19 19.33 -3.28
CA GLU A 168 21.99 20.77 -3.49
C GLU A 168 20.50 21.01 -3.71
N VAL A 169 19.92 21.88 -2.89
CA VAL A 169 18.52 22.25 -3.01
C VAL A 169 18.39 23.13 -4.24
N TYR A 170 17.82 22.59 -5.31
CA TYR A 170 17.52 23.34 -6.52
C TYR A 170 16.52 24.47 -6.18
N ASP A 171 16.97 25.71 -6.24
CA ASP A 171 16.11 26.88 -6.07
C ASP A 171 15.30 27.10 -7.35
N LEU A 172 14.04 26.65 -7.33
CA LEU A 172 13.08 26.77 -8.43
C LEU A 172 12.83 28.24 -8.85
N ASN A 173 13.21 29.23 -8.04
CA ASN A 173 13.06 30.65 -8.38
C ASN A 173 14.19 31.19 -9.25
N LYS A 174 15.27 30.42 -9.46
CA LYS A 174 16.36 30.78 -10.39
C LYS A 174 16.10 30.38 -11.85
N ALA A 175 14.96 29.76 -12.14
CA ALA A 175 14.64 29.18 -13.45
C ALA A 175 14.17 30.20 -14.51
N ASN A 176 14.32 31.51 -14.30
CA ASN A 176 13.79 32.54 -15.20
C ASN A 176 14.83 33.22 -16.10
N ASP A 177 16.05 32.69 -16.23
CA ASP A 177 17.07 33.27 -17.12
C ASP A 177 17.50 32.27 -18.22
N PRO A 178 16.93 32.34 -19.43
CA PRO A 178 17.20 31.39 -20.50
C PRO A 178 18.63 31.46 -21.06
N ASN A 179 19.41 32.49 -20.72
CA ASN A 179 20.78 32.68 -21.23
C ASN A 179 21.89 32.11 -20.33
N LYS A 180 21.57 31.51 -19.17
CA LYS A 180 22.58 30.89 -18.27
C LYS A 180 22.58 29.36 -18.25
N ALA A 181 21.71 28.71 -19.03
CA ALA A 181 21.62 27.25 -19.06
C ALA A 181 22.72 26.56 -19.90
N MET A 182 23.58 27.30 -20.62
CA MET A 182 24.57 26.73 -21.55
C MET A 182 26.02 26.71 -21.04
N GLU A 183 26.34 27.27 -19.87
CA GLU A 183 27.75 27.37 -19.41
C GLU A 183 28.20 26.28 -18.40
N GLN A 184 27.38 25.27 -18.09
CA GLN A 184 27.77 24.19 -17.16
C GLN A 184 27.73 22.79 -17.77
N GLN A 185 27.97 22.66 -19.08
CA GLN A 185 28.02 21.37 -19.77
C GLN A 185 29.34 21.08 -20.51
N GLU A 186 30.48 21.62 -20.05
CA GLU A 186 31.80 21.25 -20.61
C GLU A 186 32.65 20.34 -19.71
N GLY A 187 32.17 19.93 -18.53
CA GLY A 187 33.00 19.15 -17.58
C GLY A 187 32.86 17.63 -17.61
N ILE A 188 31.83 17.05 -18.23
CA ILE A 188 31.44 15.64 -17.98
C ILE A 188 31.48 14.76 -19.25
N ALA A 189 31.71 15.35 -20.43
CA ALA A 189 31.75 14.60 -21.69
C ALA A 189 33.12 13.93 -21.99
N SER A 190 34.21 14.33 -21.31
CA SER A 190 35.56 13.88 -21.68
C SER A 190 36.03 12.58 -21.00
N THR A 191 35.33 12.07 -19.98
CA THR A 191 35.73 10.86 -19.24
C THR A 191 35.03 9.58 -19.69
N TYR A 192 34.00 9.68 -20.54
CA TYR A 192 33.25 8.50 -21.01
C TYR A 192 33.76 7.90 -22.33
N ILE A 193 34.51 8.68 -23.15
CA ILE A 193 35.06 8.18 -24.42
C ILE A 193 36.42 7.46 -24.24
N HIS A 194 37.16 7.71 -23.15
CA HIS A 194 38.45 7.06 -22.94
C HIS A 194 38.35 5.60 -22.44
N ASN A 195 37.24 5.20 -21.82
CA ASN A 195 37.07 3.86 -21.26
C ASN A 195 36.41 2.82 -22.21
N GLN A 196 36.06 3.20 -23.45
CA GLN A 196 35.59 2.25 -24.47
C GLN A 196 36.64 1.85 -25.52
N GLN A 197 37.85 2.42 -25.50
CA GLN A 197 38.92 2.09 -26.45
C GLN A 197 39.97 1.09 -25.90
N LEU A 198 39.81 0.59 -24.66
CA LEU A 198 40.75 -0.37 -24.04
C LEU A 198 40.14 -1.78 -23.82
N LYS A 199 39.01 -2.10 -24.45
CA LYS A 199 38.38 -3.45 -24.41
C LYS A 199 38.41 -4.20 -25.74
N THR A 200 39.29 -3.81 -26.66
CA THR A 200 39.48 -4.47 -27.98
C THR A 200 40.95 -4.68 -28.35
N ARG A 201 41.83 -4.88 -27.36
CA ARG A 201 43.13 -5.53 -27.56
C ARG A 201 43.55 -6.29 -26.31
N GLU A 202 43.22 -7.58 -26.28
CA GLU A 202 44.10 -8.72 -26.02
C GLU A 202 43.34 -10.01 -26.33
#